data_AF-A0A2N5AF85-F1
#
_entry.id   AF-A0A2N5AF85-F1
#
_cell.length_a   1.000
_cell.length_b   1.000
_cell.length_c   1.000
_cell.angle_alpha   90.00
_cell.angle_beta   90.00
_cell.angle_gamma   90.00
#
_symmetry.space_group_name_H-M   'P 1'
#
loop_
_entity.id
_entity.type
_entity.pdbx_description
1 polymer ?
#
loop_
_entity_poly.entity_id
_entity_poly.type
_entity_poly.pdbx_seq_one_letter_code
_entity_poly.pdbx_strand_id
1 'polypeptide(L)'
;MGHPSVYPTSATLYDPQRAWSGYTLFQATEHGAVLVDMNGHVVREWPELHGFPNKILPGGAILGHSGERDPRYGMQDMLDLIQVDWEGNVTWKFDHYEQVSDPGNETRWMARAHHDYQRAGNPVGYYAPGLEPQVDGGNTLILAHT
;
A
#
# COMPACT_ATOMS: atom_id res chain seq x y z
N MET A 1 -4.15 -41.22 -0.32
CA MET A 1 -4.07 -40.80 -1.73
C MET A 1 -3.70 -39.30 -1.72
N GLY A 2 -2.49 -38.97 -2.19
CA GLY A 2 -2.11 -37.65 -2.73
C GLY A 2 -2.28 -36.38 -1.88
N HIS A 3 -1.67 -36.28 -0.69
CA HIS A 3 -1.35 -34.95 -0.17
C HIS A 3 -0.04 -34.48 -0.82
N PRO A 4 -0.01 -33.31 -1.49
CA PRO A 4 1.25 -32.74 -1.97
C PRO A 4 2.22 -32.60 -0.80
N SER A 5 3.47 -33.02 -0.95
CA SER A 5 4.52 -32.82 0.06
C SER A 5 5.44 -31.64 -0.26
N VAL A 6 5.26 -31.03 -1.44
CA VAL A 6 6.00 -29.86 -1.90
C VAL A 6 5.00 -28.75 -2.18
N TYR A 7 5.17 -27.64 -1.47
CA TYR A 7 4.38 -26.43 -1.62
C TYR A 7 5.34 -25.33 -2.10
N PRO A 8 5.32 -24.97 -3.39
CA PRO A 8 6.17 -23.88 -3.86
C PRO A 8 5.77 -22.60 -3.11
N THR A 9 6.75 -21.98 -2.45
CA THR A 9 6.58 -20.74 -1.66
C THR A 9 6.98 -19.49 -2.44
N SER A 10 7.31 -19.63 -3.72
CA SER A 10 7.78 -18.58 -4.63
C SER A 10 7.28 -18.86 -6.05
N ALA A 11 7.65 -18.00 -7.02
CA ALA A 11 7.32 -18.22 -8.42
C ALA A 11 7.96 -19.52 -8.93
N THR A 12 7.11 -20.46 -9.37
CA THR A 12 7.57 -21.75 -9.89
C THR A 12 8.20 -21.63 -11.28
N LEU A 13 7.74 -20.69 -12.10
CA LEU A 13 8.23 -20.44 -13.45
C LEU A 13 7.96 -18.98 -13.85
N TYR A 14 9.00 -18.29 -14.32
CA TYR A 14 8.89 -17.01 -14.99
C TYR A 14 9.51 -17.10 -16.38
N ASP A 15 8.72 -16.78 -17.41
CA ASP A 15 9.15 -16.73 -18.81
C ASP A 15 8.94 -15.30 -19.37
N PRO A 16 10.02 -14.51 -19.55
CA PRO A 16 9.92 -13.13 -20.02
C PRO A 16 9.46 -13.00 -21.48
N GLN A 17 9.45 -14.09 -22.26
CA GLN A 17 8.88 -14.07 -23.62
C GLN A 17 7.34 -14.15 -23.60
N ARG A 18 6.77 -14.59 -22.49
CA ARG A 18 5.33 -14.85 -22.33
C ARG A 18 4.68 -14.04 -21.21
N ALA A 19 5.46 -13.35 -20.39
CA ALA A 19 5.01 -12.53 -19.28
C ALA A 19 5.65 -11.14 -19.31
N TRP A 20 4.92 -10.15 -18.83
CA TRP A 20 5.44 -8.80 -18.66
C TRP A 20 6.41 -8.75 -17.47
N SER A 21 7.61 -8.19 -17.68
CA SER A 21 8.60 -8.01 -16.63
C SER A 21 8.23 -6.84 -15.72
N GLY A 22 8.26 -7.05 -14.40
CA GLY A 22 7.96 -6.01 -13.44
C GLY A 22 8.15 -6.47 -12.00
N TYR A 23 7.46 -5.79 -11.10
CA TYR A 23 7.39 -6.15 -9.69
C TYR A 23 5.94 -6.29 -9.27
N THR A 24 5.68 -7.17 -8.30
CA THR A 24 4.38 -7.28 -7.67
C THR A 24 4.47 -6.68 -6.27
N LEU A 25 3.65 -5.67 -5.99
CA LEU A 25 3.48 -5.08 -4.67
C LEU A 25 2.16 -5.57 -4.08
N PHE A 26 2.20 -6.15 -2.90
CA PHE A 26 1.00 -6.65 -2.23
C PHE A 26 1.11 -6.49 -0.71
N GLN A 27 -0.04 -6.46 -0.04
CA GLN A 27 -0.08 -6.53 1.41
C GLN A 27 0.02 -8.00 1.83
N ALA A 28 1.08 -8.34 2.55
CA ALA A 28 1.29 -9.66 3.12
C ALA A 28 0.90 -9.67 4.60
N THR A 29 0.06 -10.62 4.99
CA THR A 29 -0.30 -10.84 6.40
C THR A 29 0.97 -11.04 7.22
N GLU A 30 1.09 -10.33 8.35
CA GLU A 30 2.26 -10.32 9.26
C GLU A 30 3.56 -9.68 8.73
N HIS A 31 3.65 -9.33 7.44
CA HIS A 31 4.87 -8.77 6.83
C HIS A 31 4.72 -7.33 6.30
N GLY A 32 3.51 -6.78 6.32
CA GLY A 32 3.23 -5.44 5.81
C GLY A 32 3.20 -5.40 4.27
N ALA A 33 3.68 -4.31 3.68
CA ALA A 33 3.77 -4.20 2.22
C ALA A 33 5.03 -4.93 1.71
N VAL A 34 4.86 -5.83 0.73
CA VAL A 34 5.94 -6.66 0.19
C VAL A 34 6.05 -6.45 -1.31
N LEU A 35 7.27 -6.15 -1.78
CA LEU A 35 7.64 -6.06 -3.19
C LEU A 35 8.43 -7.29 -3.59
N VAL A 36 7.95 -8.02 -4.60
CA VAL A 36 8.64 -9.18 -5.18
C VAL A 36 8.97 -8.96 -6.65
N ASP A 37 10.09 -9.52 -7.10
CA ASP A 37 10.41 -9.64 -8.52
C ASP A 37 9.58 -10.76 -9.19
N MET A 38 9.69 -10.88 -10.52
CA MET A 38 8.96 -11.93 -11.25
C MET A 38 9.44 -13.36 -10.99
N ASN A 39 10.64 -13.55 -10.42
CA ASN A 39 11.10 -14.86 -9.92
C ASN A 39 10.61 -15.15 -8.50
N GLY A 40 9.81 -14.25 -7.91
CA GLY A 40 9.28 -14.36 -6.57
C GLY A 40 10.31 -14.09 -5.46
N HIS A 41 11.45 -13.48 -5.79
CA HIS A 41 12.36 -13.00 -4.75
C HIS A 41 11.79 -11.75 -4.11
N VAL A 42 11.83 -11.71 -2.78
CA VAL A 42 11.52 -10.49 -2.02
C VAL A 42 12.62 -9.46 -2.29
N VAL A 43 12.21 -8.32 -2.86
CA VAL A 43 13.08 -7.18 -3.15
C VAL A 43 13.10 -6.22 -1.97
N ARG A 44 11.93 -6.00 -1.35
CA ARG A 44 11.76 -5.11 -0.21
C ARG A 44 10.50 -5.47 0.57
N GLU A 45 10.56 -5.26 1.89
CA GLU A 45 9.42 -5.26 2.80
C GLU A 45 9.36 -3.92 3.52
N TRP A 46 8.13 -3.44 3.76
CA TRP A 46 7.80 -2.35 4.67
C TRP A 46 6.83 -2.88 5.73
N PRO A 47 7.34 -3.44 6.84
CA PRO A 47 6.53 -4.06 7.90
C PRO A 47 5.52 -3.11 8.55
N GLU A 48 5.80 -1.81 8.52
CA GLU A 48 5.03 -0.75 9.16
C GLU A 48 3.84 -0.29 8.30
N LEU A 49 3.72 -0.78 7.07
CA LEU A 49 2.59 -0.48 6.19
C LEU A 49 1.48 -1.51 6.36
N HIS A 50 0.29 -1.01 6.66
CA HIS A 50 -0.92 -1.77 6.93
C HIS A 50 -2.00 -1.46 5.87
N GLY A 51 -3.01 -2.34 5.82
CA GLY A 51 -4.16 -2.14 4.96
C GLY A 51 -3.85 -2.16 3.47
N PHE A 52 -4.62 -1.38 2.72
CA PHE A 52 -4.55 -1.34 1.26
C PHE A 52 -5.25 -0.06 0.74
N PRO A 53 -4.92 0.38 -0.50
CA PRO A 53 -3.88 -0.15 -1.37
C PRO A 53 -2.49 0.39 -0.97
N ASN A 54 -1.44 -0.30 -1.39
CA ASN A 54 -0.07 0.24 -1.40
C ASN A 54 0.28 0.66 -2.83
N LYS A 55 0.91 1.82 -3.01
CA LYS A 55 1.28 2.34 -4.33
C LYS A 55 2.73 2.80 -4.36
N ILE A 56 3.57 2.10 -5.12
CA ILE A 56 4.96 2.52 -5.34
C ILE A 56 5.02 3.66 -6.37
N LEU A 57 5.81 4.67 -6.05
CA LEU A 57 6.04 5.87 -6.85
C LEU A 57 7.41 5.77 -7.55
N PRO A 58 7.63 6.54 -8.65
CA PRO A 58 8.95 6.71 -9.23
C PRO A 58 10.00 7.07 -8.18
N GLY A 59 11.17 6.44 -8.24
CA GLY A 59 12.23 6.62 -7.24
C GLY A 59 12.13 5.68 -6.02
N GLY A 60 11.09 4.85 -5.93
CA GLY A 60 10.98 3.78 -4.92
C GLY A 60 10.22 4.16 -3.66
N ALA A 61 9.81 5.42 -3.50
CA ALA A 61 8.89 5.80 -2.43
C ALA A 61 7.56 5.04 -2.56
N ILE A 62 6.88 4.79 -1.46
CA ILE A 62 5.64 4.03 -1.40
C ILE A 62 4.59 4.82 -0.62
N LEU A 63 3.35 4.81 -1.12
CA LEU A 63 2.18 5.26 -0.38
C LEU A 63 1.49 4.06 0.26
N GLY A 64 1.03 4.23 1.50
CA GLY A 64 0.31 3.23 2.26
C GLY A 64 -0.23 3.83 3.56
N HIS A 65 -0.55 2.99 4.53
CA HIS A 65 -1.17 3.40 5.80
C HIS A 65 -0.35 2.89 6.98
N SER A 66 -0.25 3.66 8.07
CA SER A 66 0.41 3.20 9.30
C SER A 66 -0.46 2.31 10.18
N GLY A 67 -1.74 2.17 9.83
CA GLY A 67 -2.67 1.32 10.58
C GLY A 67 -4.12 1.47 10.14
N GLU A 68 -4.94 0.60 10.70
CA GLU A 68 -6.39 0.53 10.51
C GLU A 68 -7.10 0.90 11.80
N ARG A 69 -8.24 1.59 11.69
CA ARG A 69 -9.18 1.76 12.79
C ARG A 69 -9.74 0.41 13.20
N ASP A 70 -10.13 0.28 14.47
CA ASP A 70 -10.80 -0.91 14.95
C ASP A 70 -12.05 -1.22 14.11
N PRO A 71 -12.17 -2.43 13.53
CA PRO A 71 -13.24 -2.78 12.60
C PRO A 71 -14.63 -2.76 13.24
N ARG A 72 -14.75 -2.72 14.57
CA ARG A 72 -16.02 -2.51 15.28
C ARG A 72 -16.62 -1.13 15.01
N TYR A 73 -15.80 -0.15 14.67
CA TYR A 73 -16.21 1.25 14.47
C TYR A 73 -16.03 1.74 13.03
N GLY A 74 -15.19 1.08 12.23
CA GLY A 74 -15.04 1.36 10.81
C GLY A 74 -14.34 0.21 10.08
N MET A 75 -15.01 -0.38 9.09
CA MET A 75 -14.42 -1.44 8.27
C MET A 75 -13.51 -0.83 7.22
N GLN A 76 -12.27 -1.35 7.12
CA GLN A 76 -11.27 -0.92 6.13
C GLN A 76 -11.05 0.61 6.16
N ASP A 77 -11.03 1.16 7.37
CA ASP A 77 -11.01 2.59 7.66
C ASP A 77 -9.62 2.96 8.17
N MET A 78 -8.80 3.55 7.30
CA MET A 78 -7.37 3.72 7.54
C MET A 78 -7.09 4.95 8.41
N LEU A 79 -6.12 4.84 9.32
CA LEU A 79 -5.77 5.91 10.26
C LEU A 79 -5.22 7.13 9.54
N ASP A 80 -4.37 6.94 8.54
CA ASP A 80 -3.67 7.98 7.80
C ASP A 80 -3.41 7.55 6.37
N LEU A 81 -2.84 8.44 5.56
CA LEU A 81 -2.13 8.11 4.32
C LEU A 81 -0.70 8.65 4.46
N ILE A 82 0.30 7.78 4.33
CA ILE A 82 1.71 8.13 4.49
C ILE A 82 2.50 7.84 3.21
N GLN A 83 3.50 8.67 2.96
CA GLN A 83 4.56 8.41 1.99
C GLN A 83 5.81 8.01 2.74
N VAL A 84 6.37 6.88 2.35
CA VAL A 84 7.58 6.31 2.94
C VAL A 84 8.65 6.22 1.86
N ASP A 85 9.87 6.63 2.15
CA ASP A 85 10.99 6.45 1.22
C ASP A 85 11.43 4.97 1.13
N TRP A 86 12.44 4.70 0.31
CA TRP A 86 12.92 3.33 0.11
C TRP A 86 13.52 2.73 1.39
N GLU A 87 14.18 3.57 2.20
CA GLU A 87 14.82 3.23 3.47
C GLU A 87 13.82 2.95 4.60
N GLY A 88 12.57 3.41 4.47
CA GLY A 88 11.51 3.19 5.46
C GLY A 88 11.16 4.43 6.28
N ASN A 89 11.66 5.62 5.92
CA ASN A 89 11.34 6.85 6.62
C ASN A 89 10.06 7.48 6.07
N VAL A 90 9.17 7.93 6.96
CA VAL A 90 7.98 8.69 6.57
C VAL A 90 8.41 10.10 6.12
N THR A 91 8.20 10.41 4.84
CA THR A 91 8.55 11.72 4.25
C THR A 91 7.36 12.66 4.11
N TRP A 92 6.13 12.12 4.16
CA TRP A 92 4.89 12.88 4.14
C TRP A 92 3.76 12.10 4.80
N LYS A 93 2.79 12.81 5.41
CA LYS A 93 1.64 12.22 6.09
C LYS A 93 0.40 13.11 5.93
N PHE A 94 -0.75 12.46 5.78
CA PHE A 94 -2.06 13.07 5.98
C PHE A 94 -2.92 12.21 6.90
N ASP A 95 -3.45 12.81 7.97
CA ASP A 95 -4.34 12.19 8.95
C ASP A 95 -5.41 13.14 9.49
N HIS A 96 -5.58 14.33 8.90
CA HIS A 96 -6.44 15.39 9.43
C HIS A 96 -7.72 15.57 8.59
N TYR A 97 -8.46 14.49 8.33
CA TYR A 97 -9.78 14.59 7.71
C TYR A 97 -10.88 14.77 8.76
N GLU A 98 -10.94 13.88 9.75
CA GLU A 98 -11.96 13.92 10.80
C GLU A 98 -11.35 13.59 12.17
N GLN A 99 -11.82 14.28 13.21
CA GLN A 99 -11.50 13.91 14.60
C GLN A 99 -12.49 12.85 15.09
N VAL A 100 -11.99 11.63 15.29
CA VAL A 100 -12.76 10.45 15.69
C VAL A 100 -12.60 10.20 17.18
N SER A 101 -13.70 9.85 17.85
CA SER A 101 -13.72 9.48 19.28
C SER A 101 -14.45 8.17 19.50
N ASP A 102 -13.72 7.05 19.39
CA ASP A 102 -14.27 5.71 19.62
C ASP A 102 -14.31 5.34 21.11
N PRO A 103 -15.35 4.64 21.59
CA PRO A 103 -15.41 4.16 22.96
C PRO A 103 -14.16 3.37 23.37
N GLY A 104 -13.50 3.81 24.46
CA GLY A 104 -12.30 3.15 24.98
C GLY A 104 -11.01 3.46 24.21
N ASN A 105 -11.04 4.35 23.22
CA ASN A 105 -9.85 4.84 22.51
C ASN A 105 -9.68 6.34 22.74
N GLU A 106 -8.43 6.81 22.64
CA GLU A 106 -8.14 8.24 22.64
C GLU A 106 -8.68 8.89 21.37
N THR A 107 -9.33 10.04 21.52
CA THR A 107 -9.76 10.88 20.41
C THR A 107 -8.56 11.27 19.54
N ARG A 108 -8.65 11.09 18.23
CA ARG A 108 -7.55 11.41 17.30
C ARG A 108 -8.07 11.88 15.95
N TRP A 109 -7.24 12.62 15.24
CA TRP A 109 -7.44 12.89 13.82
C TRP A 109 -7.16 11.62 13.01
N MET A 110 -8.01 11.35 12.01
CA MET A 110 -7.83 10.27 11.05
C MET A 110 -8.05 10.76 9.62
N ALA A 111 -7.37 10.14 8.65
CA ALA A 111 -7.64 10.33 7.22
C ALA A 111 -8.94 9.66 6.77
N ARG A 112 -9.37 8.62 7.50
CA ARG A 112 -10.54 7.79 7.20
C ARG A 112 -10.50 7.16 5.80
N ALA A 113 -9.30 6.91 5.26
CA ALA A 113 -9.13 6.46 3.88
C ALA A 113 -9.70 5.04 3.71
N HIS A 114 -10.32 4.78 2.55
CA HIS A 114 -11.05 3.56 2.26
C HIS A 114 -10.91 3.22 0.76
N HIS A 115 -10.26 2.09 0.46
CA HIS A 115 -10.08 1.49 -0.87
C HIS A 115 -9.19 2.21 -1.90
N ASP A 116 -9.15 3.53 -1.98
CA ASP A 116 -8.32 4.17 -3.01
C ASP A 116 -7.89 5.61 -2.70
N TYR A 117 -6.80 6.02 -3.34
CA TYR A 117 -6.30 7.39 -3.34
C TYR A 117 -5.45 7.63 -4.60
N GLN A 118 -5.53 8.80 -5.21
CA GLN A 118 -4.84 9.10 -6.47
C GLN A 118 -3.99 10.36 -6.35
N ARG A 119 -2.71 10.22 -6.69
CA ARG A 119 -1.75 11.33 -6.72
C ARG A 119 -1.81 12.01 -8.08
N ALA A 120 -1.82 13.35 -8.08
CA ALA A 120 -1.78 14.17 -9.27
C ALA A 120 -0.75 13.66 -10.29
N GLY A 121 -1.10 13.68 -11.58
CA GLY A 121 -0.29 13.12 -12.67
C GLY A 121 -0.69 11.69 -13.06
N ASN A 122 -1.09 10.85 -12.11
CA ASN A 122 -1.52 9.47 -12.39
C ASN A 122 -3.00 9.26 -12.06
N PRO A 123 -3.89 9.23 -13.06
CA PRO A 123 -5.33 9.08 -12.83
C PRO A 123 -5.76 7.64 -12.52
N VAL A 124 -4.90 6.64 -12.71
CA VAL A 124 -5.25 5.21 -12.57
C VAL A 124 -4.64 4.57 -11.32
N GLY A 125 -3.59 5.15 -10.74
CA GLY A 125 -2.98 4.71 -9.49
C GLY A 125 -2.03 3.52 -9.59
N TYR A 126 -1.72 3.09 -10.81
CA TYR A 126 -0.78 2.02 -11.10
C TYR A 126 0.19 2.46 -12.20
N TYR A 127 1.19 1.65 -12.48
CA TYR A 127 2.12 1.91 -13.58
C TYR A 127 1.37 2.08 -14.90
N ALA A 128 1.45 3.29 -15.46
CA ALA A 128 0.85 3.67 -16.73
C ALA A 128 1.84 4.60 -17.46
N PRO A 129 2.56 4.11 -18.49
CA PRO A 129 3.58 4.89 -19.18
C PRO A 129 3.06 6.24 -19.68
N GLY A 130 3.77 7.33 -19.37
CA GLY A 130 3.39 8.70 -19.73
C GLY A 130 2.34 9.34 -18.81
N LEU A 131 1.92 8.64 -17.75
CA LEU A 131 1.01 9.12 -16.71
C LEU A 131 1.66 9.00 -15.33
N GLU A 132 2.90 9.45 -15.20
CA GLU A 132 3.67 9.37 -13.97
C GLU A 132 3.08 10.28 -12.87
N PRO A 133 2.97 9.79 -11.63
CA PRO A 133 2.50 10.62 -10.52
C PRO A 133 3.55 11.67 -10.12
N GLN A 134 3.08 12.80 -9.62
CA GLN A 134 3.90 13.80 -8.96
C GLN A 134 4.31 13.29 -7.58
N VAL A 135 5.53 12.76 -7.50
CA VAL A 135 6.08 12.17 -6.27
C VAL A 135 6.18 13.21 -5.16
N ASP A 136 6.69 14.39 -5.51
CA ASP A 136 6.80 15.54 -4.61
C ASP A 136 5.78 16.62 -5.01
N GLY A 137 4.97 17.04 -4.03
CA GLY A 137 3.91 18.02 -4.23
C GLY A 137 2.67 17.48 -4.94
N GLY A 138 1.88 18.40 -5.48
CA GLY A 138 0.60 18.09 -6.10
C GLY A 138 -0.52 17.78 -5.10
N ASN A 139 -1.71 17.49 -5.64
CA ASN A 139 -2.86 17.08 -4.85
C ASN A 139 -2.98 15.55 -4.79
N THR A 140 -3.44 15.04 -3.65
CA THR A 140 -3.88 13.65 -3.52
C THR A 140 -5.38 13.64 -3.26
N LEU A 141 -6.12 12.93 -4.11
CA LEU A 141 -7.54 12.65 -3.86
C LEU A 141 -7.61 11.36 -3.05
N ILE A 142 -8.35 11.37 -1.93
CA ILE A 142 -8.48 10.23 -1.05
C ILE A 142 -9.96 9.85 -1.00
N LEU A 143 -10.29 8.59 -1.29
CA LEU A 143 -11.62 8.07 -1.00
C LEU A 143 -11.69 7.82 0.51
N ALA A 144 -12.54 8.56 1.20
CA ALA A 144 -12.67 8.49 2.66
C ALA A 144 -14.09 8.13 3.08
N HIS A 145 -14.24 7.53 4.26
CA HIS A 145 -15.54 7.36 4.91
C HIS A 145 -16.17 8.71 5.24
N THR A 146 -17.50 8.75 5.26
CA THR A 146 -18.33 9.93 5.62
C THR A 146 -19.05 9.73 6.93
#